data_AF-A0A2E2HNL2-F1
#
_entry.id   AF-A0A2E2HNL2-F1
#
_cell.length_a   1.000
_cell.length_b   1.000
_cell.length_c   1.000
_cell.angle_alpha   90.00
_cell.angle_beta   90.00
_cell.angle_gamma   90.00
#
_symmetry.space_group_name_H-M   'P 1'
#
loop_
_entity.id
_entity.type
_entity.pdbx_description
1 polymer ?
#
loop_
_entity_poly.entity_id
_entity_poly.type
_entity_poly.pdbx_seq_one_letter_code
_entity_poly.pdbx_strand_id
1 'polypeptide(L)'
;MQVLRHNEPGFARKLDRLCAASSLFNSKIEASTRSIVEHVGLKGDTALIEFSERFDGVNLTVGTLRVGDAEIQKAAKSVDSKLKAAIRFAHRNVRDFHQRGLRKGWSGQNAQGA
;
A
#
# COMPACT_ATOMS: atom_id res chain seq x y z
N MET A 1 -26.23 -14.69 2.88
CA MET A 1 -25.88 -13.51 3.70
C MET A 1 -26.13 -13.86 5.17
N GLN A 2 -25.17 -13.66 6.07
CA GLN A 2 -25.41 -13.89 7.50
C GLN A 2 -26.16 -12.68 8.09
N VAL A 3 -27.23 -12.94 8.83
CA VAL A 3 -28.05 -11.92 9.50
C VAL A 3 -27.89 -12.11 11.00
N LEU A 4 -27.40 -11.08 11.70
CA LEU A 4 -27.30 -11.05 13.16
C LEU A 4 -28.42 -10.18 13.70
N ARG A 5 -29.07 -10.62 14.79
CA ARG A 5 -30.09 -9.84 15.49
C ARG A 5 -29.59 -9.49 16.89
N HIS A 6 -29.59 -8.21 17.25
CA HIS A 6 -29.03 -7.77 18.55
C HIS A 6 -29.71 -8.39 19.78
N ASN A 7 -30.92 -8.92 19.62
CA ASN A 7 -31.72 -9.55 20.65
C ASN A 7 -31.68 -11.09 20.62
N GLU A 8 -30.92 -11.71 19.71
CA GLU A 8 -30.84 -13.17 19.67
C GLU A 8 -29.90 -13.70 20.76
N PRO A 9 -30.20 -14.88 21.34
CA PRO A 9 -29.26 -15.56 22.21
C PRO A 9 -27.91 -15.77 21.50
N GLY A 10 -26.83 -15.36 22.16
CA GLY A 10 -25.47 -15.49 21.61
C GLY A 10 -25.06 -14.41 20.60
N PHE A 11 -25.82 -13.30 20.49
CA PHE A 11 -25.48 -12.15 19.64
C PHE A 11 -24.02 -11.70 19.82
N ALA A 12 -23.57 -11.44 21.05
CA ALA A 12 -22.21 -10.98 21.34
C ALA A 12 -21.14 -11.92 20.75
N ARG A 13 -21.29 -13.24 20.96
CA ARG A 13 -20.36 -14.24 20.41
C ARG A 13 -20.36 -14.27 18.87
N LYS A 14 -21.53 -14.14 18.25
CA LYS A 14 -21.64 -14.08 16.78
C LYS A 14 -21.01 -12.81 16.23
N LEU A 15 -21.21 -11.68 16.89
CA LEU A 15 -20.60 -10.39 16.56
C LEU A 15 -19.09 -10.46 16.72
N ASP A 16 -18.58 -10.99 17.83
CA ASP A 16 -17.15 -11.19 18.07
C ASP A 16 -16.53 -12.04 16.98
N ARG A 17 -17.20 -13.11 16.55
CA ARG A 17 -16.72 -13.95 15.44
C ARG A 17 -16.71 -13.24 14.10
N LEU A 18 -17.67 -12.35 13.85
CA LEU A 18 -17.74 -11.56 12.62
C LEU A 18 -16.68 -10.45 12.59
N CYS A 19 -16.46 -9.82 13.75
CA CYS A 19 -15.45 -8.78 13.95
C CYS A 19 -14.04 -9.36 14.19
N ALA A 20 -13.94 -10.65 14.49
CA ALA A 20 -12.66 -11.32 14.65
C ALA A 20 -11.88 -11.18 13.35
N ALA A 21 -10.63 -10.74 13.49
CA ALA A 21 -9.72 -10.68 12.36
C ALA A 21 -9.66 -12.06 11.71
N SER A 22 -9.93 -12.14 10.41
CA SER A 22 -9.59 -13.31 9.60
C SER A 22 -8.13 -13.66 9.88
N SER A 23 -7.77 -14.93 10.08
CA SER A 23 -6.39 -15.34 10.47
C SER A 23 -5.32 -14.54 9.73
N LEU A 24 -4.83 -13.47 10.35
CA LEU A 24 -3.88 -12.53 9.76
C LEU A 24 -2.47 -13.13 9.72
N PHE A 25 -2.29 -14.28 10.39
CA PHE A 25 -1.02 -14.94 10.58
C PHE A 25 -1.10 -16.37 10.06
N ASN A 26 -0.98 -16.48 8.74
CA ASN A 26 -0.71 -17.76 8.11
C ASN A 26 0.80 -17.99 8.10
N SER A 27 1.28 -18.96 8.89
CA SER A 27 2.71 -19.28 9.01
C SER A 27 3.36 -19.64 7.67
N LYS A 28 2.60 -20.21 6.73
CA LYS A 28 3.11 -20.51 5.38
C LYS A 28 3.34 -19.24 4.56
N ILE A 29 2.45 -18.25 4.69
CA ILE A 29 2.62 -16.94 4.05
C ILE A 29 3.84 -16.24 4.65
N GLU A 30 3.93 -16.21 5.98
CA GLU A 30 5.04 -15.60 6.70
C GLU A 30 6.39 -16.21 6.29
N ALA A 31 6.52 -17.54 6.32
CA ALA A 31 7.75 -18.22 5.91
C ALA A 31 8.11 -17.98 4.43
N SER A 32 7.12 -17.94 3.53
CA SER A 32 7.35 -17.66 2.10
C SER A 32 7.82 -16.22 1.88
N THR A 33 7.18 -15.24 2.53
CA THR A 33 7.58 -13.83 2.44
C THR A 33 8.96 -13.59 3.04
N ARG A 34 9.28 -14.22 4.17
CA ARG A 34 10.62 -14.16 4.78
C ARG A 34 11.70 -14.62 3.81
N SER A 35 11.49 -15.76 3.16
CA SER A 35 12.43 -16.29 2.16
C SER A 35 12.63 -15.33 0.98
N ILE A 36 11.56 -14.68 0.49
CA ILE A 36 11.66 -13.68 -0.58
C ILE A 36 12.51 -12.48 -0.13
N VAL A 37 12.24 -11.93 1.06
CA VAL A 37 12.98 -10.77 1.59
C VAL A 37 14.45 -11.10 1.79
N GLU A 38 14.78 -12.27 2.36
CA GLU A 38 16.15 -12.74 2.51
C GLU A 38 16.85 -12.90 1.15
N HIS A 39 16.16 -13.43 0.15
CA HIS A 39 16.70 -13.61 -1.19
C HIS A 39 17.01 -12.26 -1.87
N VAL A 40 16.10 -11.28 -1.75
CA VAL A 40 16.32 -9.92 -2.24
C VAL A 40 17.46 -9.25 -1.48
N GLY A 41 17.56 -9.43 -0.17
CA GLY A 41 18.66 -8.90 0.64
C GLY A 41 20.03 -9.44 0.21
N LEU A 42 20.10 -10.70 -0.21
CA LEU A 42 21.35 -11.35 -0.66
C LEU A 42 21.71 -11.06 -2.11
N LYS A 43 20.71 -11.00 -3.01
CA LYS A 43 20.95 -10.95 -4.47
C LYS A 43 20.52 -9.66 -5.16
N GLY A 44 19.89 -8.73 -4.45
CA GLY A 44 19.47 -7.43 -4.98
C GLY A 44 18.57 -7.56 -6.22
N ASP A 45 18.86 -6.76 -7.24
CA ASP A 45 18.04 -6.63 -8.45
C ASP A 45 17.84 -7.96 -9.21
N THR A 46 18.80 -8.88 -9.15
CA THR A 46 18.66 -10.21 -9.76
C THR A 46 17.47 -10.96 -9.16
N ALA A 47 17.30 -10.91 -7.83
CA ALA A 47 16.15 -11.51 -7.17
C ALA A 47 14.84 -10.77 -7.49
N LEU A 48 14.89 -9.44 -7.60
CA LEU A 48 13.71 -8.65 -7.98
C LEU A 48 13.22 -9.04 -9.38
N ILE A 49 14.14 -9.19 -10.34
CA ILE A 49 13.82 -9.63 -11.71
C ILE A 49 13.23 -11.03 -11.71
N GLU A 50 13.86 -11.98 -11.01
CA GLU A 50 13.36 -13.36 -10.89
C GLU A 50 11.93 -13.42 -10.33
N PHE A 51 11.67 -12.68 -9.24
CA PHE A 51 10.34 -12.67 -8.64
C PHE A 51 9.31 -11.90 -9.45
N SER A 52 9.72 -10.85 -10.18
CA SER A 52 8.82 -10.13 -11.10
C SER A 52 8.39 -11.03 -12.26
N GLU A 53 9.31 -11.82 -12.83
CA GLU A 53 8.96 -12.79 -13.86
C GLU A 53 8.05 -13.89 -13.29
N ARG A 54 8.36 -14.41 -12.10
CA ARG A 54 7.61 -15.51 -11.48
C ARG A 54 6.19 -15.12 -11.07
N PHE A 55 5.99 -13.95 -10.49
CA PHE A 55 4.71 -13.56 -9.88
C PHE A 55 3.88 -12.65 -10.78
N ASP A 56 4.53 -11.77 -11.55
CA ASP A 56 3.84 -10.80 -12.42
C ASP A 56 3.93 -11.17 -13.90
N GLY A 57 4.76 -12.15 -14.27
CA GLY A 57 4.91 -12.62 -15.66
C GLY A 57 5.65 -11.63 -16.56
N VAL A 58 6.42 -10.70 -15.98
CA VAL A 58 7.13 -9.64 -16.72
C VAL A 58 8.62 -9.92 -16.80
N ASN A 59 9.19 -9.78 -18.00
CA ASN A 59 10.63 -9.87 -18.19
C ASN A 59 11.25 -8.47 -18.03
N LEU A 60 11.96 -8.26 -16.94
CA LEU A 60 12.62 -7.00 -16.61
C LEU A 60 14.13 -7.16 -16.65
N THR A 61 14.80 -6.05 -16.95
CA THR A 61 16.24 -5.87 -16.77
C THR A 61 16.47 -4.86 -15.64
N VAL A 62 17.70 -4.79 -15.13
CA VAL A 62 18.08 -3.78 -14.13
C VAL A 62 17.74 -2.36 -14.60
N GLY A 63 17.93 -2.08 -15.90
CA GLY A 63 17.64 -0.77 -16.49
C GLY A 63 16.14 -0.47 -16.66
N THR A 64 15.26 -1.45 -16.55
CA THR A 64 13.81 -1.31 -16.76
C THR A 64 12.99 -1.50 -15.49
N LEU A 65 13.62 -1.67 -14.32
CA LEU A 65 12.93 -1.71 -13.02
C LEU A 65 12.22 -0.39 -12.73
N ARG A 66 12.79 0.73 -13.19
CA ARG A 66 12.21 2.07 -13.06
C ARG A 66 11.51 2.47 -14.35
N VAL A 67 10.26 2.91 -14.24
CA VAL A 67 9.53 3.53 -15.36
C VAL A 67 10.19 4.84 -15.73
N GLY A 68 10.51 5.02 -17.02
CA GLY A 68 11.21 6.20 -17.53
C GLY A 68 10.29 7.42 -17.68
N ASP A 69 10.86 8.63 -17.58
CA ASP A 69 10.10 9.87 -17.73
C ASP A 69 9.38 9.96 -19.08
N ALA A 70 10.02 9.47 -20.15
CA ALA A 70 9.43 9.43 -21.49
C ALA A 70 8.15 8.57 -21.54
N GLU A 71 8.15 7.42 -20.85
CA GLU A 71 6.99 6.52 -20.77
C GLU A 71 5.85 7.17 -19.98
N ILE A 72 6.18 7.83 -18.87
CA ILE A 72 5.22 8.59 -18.06
C ILE A 72 4.59 9.72 -18.90
N GLN A 73 5.39 10.48 -19.65
CA GLN A 73 4.87 11.55 -20.51
C GLN A 73 4.01 11.01 -21.65
N LYS A 74 4.40 9.88 -22.24
CA LYS A 74 3.61 9.20 -23.27
C LYS A 74 2.25 8.76 -22.72
N ALA A 75 2.22 8.10 -21.55
CA ALA A 75 1.00 7.69 -20.88
C ALA A 75 0.13 8.91 -20.50
N ALA A 76 0.74 9.98 -20.01
CA ALA A 76 0.02 11.21 -19.68
C ALA A 76 -0.66 11.84 -20.90
N LYS A 77 -0.08 11.70 -22.11
CA LYS A 77 -0.66 12.18 -23.37
C LYS A 77 -1.74 11.24 -23.92
N SER A 78 -1.70 9.94 -23.62
CA SER A 78 -2.68 8.97 -24.12
C SER A 78 -4.00 8.95 -23.36
N VAL A 79 -4.06 9.56 -22.17
CA VAL A 79 -5.28 9.63 -21.34
C VAL A 79 -6.22 10.73 -21.84
N ASP A 80 -7.51 10.40 -21.96
CA ASP A 80 -8.54 11.34 -22.40
C ASP A 80 -8.75 12.51 -21.41
N SER A 81 -9.28 13.62 -21.91
CA SER A 81 -9.39 14.86 -21.16
C SER A 81 -10.30 14.75 -19.93
N LYS A 82 -11.36 13.94 -20.01
CA LYS A 82 -12.34 13.76 -18.92
C LYS A 82 -11.72 12.96 -17.78
N LEU A 83 -11.07 11.85 -18.09
CA LEU A 83 -10.35 11.05 -17.09
C LEU A 83 -9.22 11.87 -16.45
N LYS A 84 -8.46 12.63 -17.26
CA LYS A 84 -7.41 13.52 -16.75
C LYS A 84 -7.97 14.59 -15.80
N ALA A 85 -9.14 15.14 -16.09
CA ALA A 85 -9.81 16.10 -15.21
C ALA A 85 -10.26 15.46 -13.90
N ALA A 86 -10.83 14.25 -13.94
CA ALA A 86 -11.24 13.49 -12.77
C ALA A 86 -10.06 13.16 -11.85
N ILE A 87 -8.94 12.67 -12.41
CA ILE A 87 -7.71 12.38 -11.64
C ILE A 87 -7.17 13.67 -10.99
N ARG A 88 -7.11 14.78 -11.73
CA ARG A 88 -6.66 16.07 -11.17
C ARG A 88 -7.58 16.57 -10.05
N PHE A 89 -8.88 16.35 -10.16
CA PHE A 89 -9.84 16.71 -9.10
C PHE A 89 -9.59 15.88 -7.84
N ALA A 90 -9.49 14.55 -7.96
CA ALA A 90 -9.17 13.67 -6.84
C ALA A 90 -7.83 14.03 -6.19
N HIS A 91 -6.80 14.28 -7.00
CA HIS A 91 -5.49 14.72 -6.51
C HIS A 91 -5.57 16.02 -5.69
N ARG A 92 -6.32 17.04 -6.15
CA ARG A 92 -6.51 18.28 -5.38
C ARG A 92 -7.16 18.01 -4.02
N ASN A 93 -8.23 17.21 -3.98
CA ASN A 93 -8.93 16.91 -2.74
C ASN A 93 -8.02 16.17 -1.74
N VAL A 94 -7.28 15.17 -2.21
CA VAL A 94 -6.30 14.43 -1.39
C VAL A 94 -5.24 15.38 -0.86
N ARG A 95 -4.62 16.19 -1.72
CA ARG A 95 -3.57 17.14 -1.33
C ARG A 95 -4.09 18.15 -0.30
N ASP A 96 -5.21 18.80 -0.58
CA ASP A 96 -5.74 19.88 0.26
C ASP A 96 -6.18 19.36 1.64
N PHE A 97 -6.67 18.12 1.72
CA PHE A 97 -6.94 17.44 2.98
C PHE A 97 -5.65 17.16 3.77
N HIS A 98 -4.65 16.52 3.15
CA HIS A 98 -3.40 16.15 3.83
C HIS A 98 -2.56 17.37 4.24
N GLN A 99 -2.59 18.45 3.46
CA GLN A 99 -1.94 19.71 3.81
C GLN A 99 -2.45 20.29 5.13
N ARG A 100 -3.75 20.16 5.42
CA ARG A 100 -4.33 20.61 6.70
C ARG A 100 -3.91 19.75 7.88
N GLY A 101 -3.52 18.49 7.64
CA GLY A 101 -3.04 17.56 8.66
C GLY A 101 -1.55 17.65 8.96
N LEU A 102 -0.80 18.52 8.27
CA LEU A 102 0.62 18.71 8.55
C LEU A 102 0.81 19.21 9.98
N ARG A 103 1.66 18.51 10.74
CA ARG A 103 2.02 18.92 12.10
C ARG A 103 2.71 20.28 12.03
N LYS A 104 2.25 21.24 12.83
CA LYS A 104 3.01 22.48 13.04
C LYS A 104 4.29 22.12 13.77
N GLY A 105 5.42 22.60 13.28
CA GLY A 105 6.66 22.56 14.06
C GLY A 105 6.43 23.24 15.40
N TRP A 106 7.01 22.69 16.45
CA TRP A 106 6.97 23.30 17.78
C TRP A 106 8.40 23.41 18.30
N SER A 107 8.64 24.45 19.08
CA SER A 107 9.88 24.67 19.82
C SER A 107 9.52 25.20 21.20
N GLY A 108 10.26 24.80 22.22
CA GLY A 108 10.10 25.30 23.58
C GLY A 108 11.39 25.06 24.33
N GLN A 109 11.72 25.96 25.25
CA GLN A 109 12.89 25.83 26.11
C GLN A 109 12.47 25.18 27.43
N ASN A 110 13.14 24.11 27.83
CA ASN A 110 12.92 23.47 29.12
C ASN A 110 13.61 24.25 30.26
N ALA A 111 13.39 23.82 31.50
CA ALA A 111 13.97 24.47 32.68
C ALA A 111 15.51 24.43 32.72
N GLN A 112 16.13 23.54 31.93
CA GLN A 112 17.58 23.37 31.81
C GLN A 112 18.17 24.20 30.66
N GLY A 113 17.35 24.97 29.93
CA GLY A 113 17.80 25.89 28.89
C GLY A 113 17.97 25.26 27.50
N ALA A 114 17.57 24.01 27.28
CA ALA A 114 17.52 23.37 25.96
C ALA A 114 16.14 23.47 25.32
#